data_AF-A0A6V7IQU5-F1
#
_entry.id   AF-A0A6V7IQU5-F1
#
_cell.length_a   1.000
_cell.length_b   1.000
_cell.length_c   1.000
_cell.angle_alpha   90.00
_cell.angle_beta   90.00
_cell.angle_gamma   90.00
#
_symmetry.space_group_name_H-M   'P 1'
#
loop_
_entity.id
_entity.type
_entity.pdbx_description
1 polymer ?
#
loop_
_entity_poly.entity_id
_entity_poly.type
_entity_poly.pdbx_seq_one_letter_code
_entity_poly.pdbx_strand_id
1 'polypeptide(L)'
;GKHSLYEGGVRGVAAIWSPRLRHMAQVSNNLMHVADWLPTLYSAAGGNPRELGDIDGVDFWPHFSKINKPAPRDSLVININEHEKTEAAIYRRWKLVRGRYRDGNYDFYFGHNGKNHNVPPYDFDAIHNSAVVSAFHSHLGQPVTQRSAMTTLREAATVQEYPELKYNDSFPCRNETECLFDIVQDPWEVDNVAKLYPN
;
A
#
# COMPACT_ATOMS: atom_id res chain seq x y z
N GLY A 1 1.80 10.10 10.00
CA GLY A 1 1.59 10.77 8.69
C GLY A 1 2.92 10.94 7.97
N LYS A 2 3.12 11.97 7.13
CA LYS A 2 4.43 12.22 6.49
C LYS A 2 5.56 12.22 7.55
N HIS A 3 6.68 11.57 7.24
CA HIS A 3 7.84 11.35 8.12
C HIS A 3 7.72 10.22 9.17
N SER A 4 6.54 9.66 9.40
CA SER A 4 6.39 8.52 10.32
C SER A 4 6.49 7.18 9.59
N LEU A 5 6.81 6.11 10.33
CA LEU A 5 6.86 4.74 9.81
C LEU A 5 5.50 4.01 9.79
N TYR A 6 4.45 4.66 10.31
CA TYR A 6 3.07 4.17 10.28
C TYR A 6 2.47 4.15 8.87
N GLU A 7 1.43 3.35 8.64
CA GLU A 7 0.76 3.11 7.36
C GLU A 7 0.43 4.41 6.64
N GLY A 8 -0.14 5.40 7.35
CA GLY A 8 -0.45 6.71 6.75
C GLY A 8 0.77 7.55 6.32
N GLY A 9 1.99 7.13 6.66
CA GLY A 9 3.25 7.75 6.21
C GLY A 9 3.97 6.98 5.11
N VAL A 10 3.82 5.66 5.05
CA VAL A 10 4.62 4.77 4.18
C VAL A 10 3.80 3.97 3.16
N ARG A 11 2.51 3.73 3.42
CA ARG A 11 1.63 3.03 2.48
C ARG A 11 1.09 4.00 1.45
N GLY A 12 1.47 3.78 0.19
CA GLY A 12 1.00 4.54 -0.95
C GLY A 12 -0.04 3.79 -1.78
N VAL A 13 -0.69 4.52 -2.69
CA VAL A 13 -1.53 3.94 -3.74
C VAL A 13 -0.68 3.69 -4.98
N ALA A 14 -0.84 2.51 -5.57
CA ALA A 14 -0.22 2.17 -6.84
C ALA A 14 -1.24 1.51 -7.78
N ALA A 15 -1.06 1.71 -9.07
CA ALA A 15 -1.82 1.03 -10.11
C ALA A 15 -0.89 0.66 -11.25
N ILE A 16 -1.10 -0.53 -11.83
CA ILE A 16 -0.43 -0.99 -13.03
C ILE A 16 -1.47 -1.38 -14.06
N TRP A 17 -1.21 -1.03 -15.32
CA TRP A 17 -2.03 -1.43 -16.45
C TRP A 17 -1.12 -1.96 -17.56
N SER A 18 -1.49 -3.10 -18.14
CA SER A 18 -0.88 -3.61 -19.36
C SER A 18 -1.80 -4.66 -19.98
N PRO A 19 -1.90 -4.74 -21.32
CA PRO A 19 -2.61 -5.84 -21.99
C PRO A 19 -1.94 -7.21 -21.77
N ARG A 20 -0.73 -7.23 -21.21
CA ARG A 20 0.05 -8.45 -20.90
C ARG A 20 -0.19 -8.97 -19.48
N LEU A 21 -0.97 -8.26 -18.66
CA LEU A 21 -1.40 -8.76 -17.36
C LEU A 21 -2.33 -9.96 -17.55
N ARG A 22 -2.17 -11.00 -16.73
CA ARG A 22 -3.06 -12.18 -16.79
C ARG A 22 -4.36 -11.97 -16.05
N HIS A 23 -4.30 -11.24 -14.95
CA HIS A 23 -5.46 -10.90 -14.15
C HIS A 23 -5.66 -9.40 -14.23
N MET A 24 -6.59 -8.99 -15.09
CA MET A 24 -7.04 -7.60 -15.20
C MET A 24 -8.13 -7.33 -14.17
N ALA A 25 -8.35 -6.05 -13.86
CA ALA A 25 -9.43 -5.63 -12.97
C ALA A 25 -9.43 -6.40 -11.64
N GLN A 26 -8.30 -6.33 -10.92
CA GLN A 26 -8.15 -6.91 -9.59
C GLN A 26 -7.44 -5.94 -8.64
N VAL A 27 -7.68 -6.12 -7.34
CA VAL A 27 -6.92 -5.46 -6.28
C VAL A 27 -5.94 -6.48 -5.70
N SER A 28 -4.66 -6.10 -5.59
CA SER A 28 -3.65 -6.90 -4.92
C SER A 28 -3.31 -6.26 -3.57
N ASN A 29 -3.29 -7.09 -2.53
CA ASN A 29 -2.80 -6.75 -1.20
C ASN A 29 -1.39 -7.34 -0.95
N ASN A 30 -0.68 -7.71 -2.03
CA ASN A 30 0.69 -8.22 -1.90
C ASN A 30 1.65 -7.08 -1.56
N LEU A 31 2.67 -7.40 -0.75
CA LEU A 31 3.62 -6.43 -0.24
C LEU A 31 4.60 -6.02 -1.35
N MET A 32 4.54 -4.76 -1.78
CA MET A 32 5.46 -4.17 -2.75
C MET A 32 6.14 -2.94 -2.17
N HIS A 33 7.40 -2.73 -2.56
CA HIS A 33 8.19 -1.55 -2.23
C HIS A 33 8.51 -0.73 -3.47
N VAL A 34 8.81 0.56 -3.32
CA VAL A 34 9.15 1.43 -4.45
C VAL A 34 10.37 0.91 -5.24
N ALA A 35 11.31 0.26 -4.57
CA ALA A 35 12.48 -0.35 -5.19
C ALA A 35 12.12 -1.49 -6.17
N ASP A 36 10.95 -2.12 -6.02
CA ASP A 36 10.51 -3.24 -6.86
C ASP A 36 10.12 -2.80 -8.27
N TRP A 37 9.82 -1.52 -8.47
CA TRP A 37 9.43 -1.00 -9.78
C TRP A 37 10.53 -1.17 -10.83
N LEU A 38 11.79 -0.94 -10.46
CA LEU A 38 12.91 -1.06 -11.41
C LEU A 38 13.02 -2.47 -12.02
N PRO A 39 13.23 -3.55 -11.22
CA PRO A 39 13.33 -4.90 -11.77
C PRO A 39 12.02 -5.37 -12.42
N THR A 40 10.88 -4.97 -11.88
CA THR A 40 9.56 -5.34 -12.42
C THR A 40 9.32 -4.75 -13.80
N LEU A 41 9.54 -3.45 -13.99
CA LEU A 41 9.36 -2.78 -15.28
C LEU A 41 10.41 -3.24 -16.30
N TYR A 42 11.64 -3.51 -15.85
CA TYR A 42 12.68 -4.05 -16.73
C TYR A 42 12.33 -5.45 -17.27
N SER A 43 11.88 -6.35 -16.40
CA SER A 43 11.36 -7.67 -16.78
C SER A 43 10.13 -7.56 -17.70
N ALA A 44 9.24 -6.61 -17.44
CA ALA A 44 8.09 -6.32 -18.30
C ALA A 44 8.51 -5.90 -19.72
N ALA A 45 9.58 -5.12 -19.85
CA ALA A 45 10.16 -4.71 -21.13
C ALA A 45 10.93 -5.84 -21.85
N GLY A 46 11.07 -7.03 -21.24
CA GLY A 46 11.81 -8.16 -21.80
C GLY A 46 13.28 -8.21 -21.38
N GLY A 47 13.69 -7.34 -20.45
CA GLY A 47 15.00 -7.39 -19.83
C GLY A 47 15.15 -8.53 -18.83
N ASN A 48 16.39 -8.78 -18.41
CA ASN A 48 16.73 -9.80 -17.42
C ASN A 48 17.16 -9.12 -16.11
N PRO A 49 16.35 -9.15 -15.04
CA PRO A 49 16.67 -8.48 -13.78
C PRO A 49 18.03 -8.84 -13.16
N ARG A 50 18.62 -10.00 -13.52
CA ARG A 50 19.97 -10.39 -13.08
C ARG A 50 21.08 -9.45 -13.59
N GLU A 51 20.81 -8.69 -14.64
CA GLU A 51 21.74 -7.72 -15.22
C GLU A 51 21.78 -6.40 -14.43
N LEU A 52 20.86 -6.19 -13.48
CA LEU A 52 20.81 -4.99 -12.65
C LEU A 52 21.82 -4.99 -11.49
N GLY A 53 22.55 -6.09 -11.29
CA GLY A 53 23.47 -6.26 -10.16
C GLY A 53 22.74 -6.45 -8.83
N ASP A 54 23.40 -6.06 -7.75
CA ASP A 54 22.85 -6.18 -6.39
C ASP A 54 21.93 -4.99 -6.10
N ILE A 55 20.63 -5.26 -6.08
CA ILE A 55 19.56 -4.29 -5.79
C ILE A 55 18.59 -4.85 -4.74
N ASP A 56 17.92 -3.98 -3.99
CA ASP A 56 16.93 -4.38 -2.97
C ASP A 56 15.55 -4.73 -3.57
N GLY A 57 15.32 -4.33 -4.82
CA GLY A 57 14.07 -4.57 -5.53
C GLY A 57 13.92 -6.02 -5.98
N VAL A 58 12.69 -6.53 -6.00
CA VAL A 58 12.37 -7.85 -6.57
C VAL A 58 11.42 -7.74 -7.74
N ASP A 59 11.55 -8.66 -8.70
CA ASP A 59 10.73 -8.69 -9.90
C ASP A 59 9.33 -9.28 -9.63
N PHE A 60 8.31 -8.43 -9.68
CA PHE A 60 6.90 -8.81 -9.60
C PHE A 60 6.29 -9.17 -10.96
N TRP A 61 6.98 -8.96 -12.08
CA TRP A 61 6.39 -9.15 -13.40
C TRP A 61 5.90 -10.60 -13.64
N PRO A 62 6.61 -11.66 -13.21
CA PRO A 62 6.10 -13.03 -13.31
C PRO A 62 4.81 -13.24 -12.51
N HIS A 63 4.66 -12.60 -11.36
CA HIS A 63 3.43 -12.66 -10.54
C HIS A 63 2.24 -12.03 -11.28
N PHE A 64 2.47 -10.95 -12.03
CA PHE A 64 1.41 -10.27 -12.78
C PHE A 64 1.07 -10.90 -14.15
N SER A 65 2.08 -11.45 -14.84
CA SER A 65 1.99 -11.85 -16.25
C SER A 65 1.87 -13.36 -16.48
N LYS A 66 1.92 -14.17 -15.42
CA LYS A 66 1.83 -15.64 -15.50
C LYS A 66 0.79 -16.19 -14.52
N ILE A 67 0.23 -17.35 -14.86
CA ILE A 67 -0.75 -18.05 -14.03
C ILE A 67 -0.03 -18.76 -12.88
N ASN A 68 -0.64 -18.75 -11.69
CA ASN A 68 -0.17 -19.46 -10.49
C ASN A 68 1.27 -19.10 -10.07
N LYS A 69 1.66 -17.84 -10.24
CA LYS A 69 2.92 -17.33 -9.68
C LYS A 69 2.63 -16.60 -8.37
N PRO A 70 3.21 -17.02 -7.23
CA PRO A 70 3.03 -16.31 -5.98
C PRO A 70 3.74 -14.95 -6.02
N ALA A 71 3.37 -14.05 -5.10
CA ALA A 71 4.14 -12.83 -4.88
C ALA A 71 5.56 -13.19 -4.42
N PRO A 72 6.60 -12.49 -4.93
CA PRO A 72 7.99 -12.83 -4.66
C PRO A 72 8.46 -12.51 -3.23
N ARG A 73 7.70 -11.71 -2.46
CA ARG A 73 8.03 -11.37 -1.07
C ARG A 73 6.80 -11.39 -0.16
N ASP A 74 7.04 -11.77 1.09
CA ASP A 74 6.10 -11.63 2.21
C ASP A 74 6.71 -10.80 3.35
N SER A 75 7.89 -10.20 3.16
CA SER A 75 8.57 -9.36 4.13
C SER A 75 9.19 -8.12 3.48
N LEU A 76 9.37 -7.07 4.29
CA LEU A 76 9.90 -5.78 3.85
C LEU A 76 10.53 -5.04 5.03
N VAL A 77 11.76 -4.56 4.85
CA VAL A 77 12.30 -3.50 5.71
C VAL A 77 11.79 -2.17 5.17
N ILE A 78 11.08 -1.41 6.00
CA ILE A 78 10.55 -0.09 5.62
C ILE A 78 11.66 0.95 5.70
N ASN A 79 12.34 0.99 6.84
CA ASN A 79 13.47 1.89 7.07
C ASN A 79 14.26 1.47 8.31
N ILE A 80 15.55 1.79 8.32
CA ILE A 80 16.41 1.77 9.51
C ILE A 80 17.14 3.11 9.52
N ASN A 81 16.88 3.94 10.52
CA ASN A 81 17.50 5.24 10.68
C ASN A 81 18.26 5.28 12.01
N GLU A 82 19.57 5.14 11.94
CA GLU A 82 20.46 5.14 13.11
C GLU A 82 20.55 6.50 13.81
N HIS A 83 20.38 7.60 13.05
CA HIS A 83 20.40 8.96 13.60
C HIS A 83 19.16 9.24 14.45
N GLU A 84 17.98 8.97 13.88
CA GLU A 84 16.68 9.14 14.56
C GLU A 84 16.35 7.97 15.50
N LYS A 85 17.14 6.88 15.44
CA LYS A 85 16.92 5.63 16.17
C LYS A 85 15.52 5.07 15.94
N THR A 86 15.07 5.10 14.68
CA THR A 86 13.77 4.56 14.26
C THR A 86 13.96 3.44 13.25
N GLU A 87 13.18 2.38 13.40
CA GLU A 87 13.20 1.26 12.46
C GLU A 87 11.81 0.65 12.33
N ALA A 88 11.51 0.13 11.15
CA ALA A 88 10.27 -0.60 10.93
C ALA A 88 10.45 -1.69 9.88
N ALA A 89 9.76 -2.81 10.09
CA ALA A 89 9.76 -3.93 9.17
C ALA A 89 8.40 -4.63 9.19
N ILE A 90 8.06 -5.25 8.07
CA ILE A 90 6.87 -6.07 7.90
C ILE A 90 7.31 -7.51 7.67
N TYR A 91 6.65 -8.43 8.36
CA TYR A 91 6.70 -9.86 8.08
C TYR A 91 5.27 -10.41 8.03
N ARG A 92 4.82 -10.74 6.82
CA ARG A 92 3.46 -11.18 6.50
C ARG A 92 2.43 -10.15 6.93
N ARG A 93 1.67 -10.46 7.98
CA ARG A 93 0.64 -9.59 8.57
C ARG A 93 1.16 -8.70 9.69
N TRP A 94 2.39 -8.96 10.15
CA TRP A 94 2.96 -8.30 11.32
C TRP A 94 3.82 -7.13 10.88
N LYS A 95 3.62 -5.98 11.51
CA LYS A 95 4.47 -4.82 11.34
C LYS A 95 5.08 -4.44 12.68
N LEU A 96 6.40 -4.45 12.74
CA LEU A 96 7.18 -3.98 13.86
C LEU A 96 7.56 -2.52 13.61
N VAL A 97 7.35 -1.66 14.60
CA VAL A 97 7.81 -0.27 14.61
C VAL A 97 8.55 -0.04 15.92
N ARG A 98 9.77 0.49 15.83
CA ARG A 98 10.61 0.82 16.98
C ARG A 98 11.14 2.24 16.88
N GLY A 99 11.34 2.83 18.05
CA GLY A 99 11.79 4.20 18.19
C GLY A 99 10.67 5.22 18.01
N ARG A 100 11.02 6.49 18.18
CA ARG A 100 10.09 7.63 18.13
C ARG A 100 10.70 8.75 17.31
N TYR A 101 10.08 9.10 16.19
CA TYR A 101 10.59 10.19 15.35
C TYR A 101 10.31 11.54 16.02
N ARG A 102 11.36 12.35 16.27
CA ARG A 102 11.27 13.65 16.98
C ARG A 102 10.42 13.58 18.26
N ASP A 103 10.75 12.64 19.15
CA ASP A 103 10.04 12.38 20.41
C ASP A 103 8.55 12.02 20.28
N GLY A 104 8.16 11.50 19.11
CA GLY A 104 6.79 11.06 18.84
C GLY A 104 5.86 12.19 18.36
N ASN A 105 6.40 13.37 18.04
CA ASN A 105 5.59 14.50 17.58
C ASN A 105 4.90 14.28 16.22
N TYR A 106 5.28 13.23 15.49
CA TYR A 106 4.67 12.85 14.21
C TYR A 106 3.97 11.48 14.27
N ASP A 107 3.96 10.88 15.45
CA ASP A 107 3.43 9.53 15.72
C ASP A 107 1.97 9.63 16.16
N PHE A 108 1.29 10.73 15.85
CA PHE A 108 -0.12 10.92 16.12
C PHE A 108 -0.98 10.41 14.97
N TYR A 109 -2.22 10.11 15.32
CA TYR A 109 -3.26 9.81 14.37
C TYR A 109 -3.79 11.10 13.72
N PHE A 110 -3.72 11.20 12.39
CA PHE A 110 -4.07 12.41 11.63
C PHE A 110 -5.51 12.42 11.09
N GLY A 111 -6.36 11.47 11.48
CA GLY A 111 -7.78 11.42 11.12
C GLY A 111 -8.15 10.28 10.17
N HIS A 112 -9.47 10.08 10.05
CA HIS A 112 -10.09 8.84 9.56
C HIS A 112 -10.16 8.69 8.05
N ASN A 113 -10.20 9.78 7.31
CA ASN A 113 -10.53 9.69 5.90
C ASN A 113 -10.20 10.98 5.15
N GLY A 114 -9.58 10.82 3.99
CA GLY A 114 -9.60 11.84 2.94
C GLY A 114 -10.98 12.00 2.30
N LYS A 115 -12.08 11.76 3.04
CA LYS A 115 -13.48 11.88 2.61
C LYS A 115 -14.19 12.89 3.50
N ASN A 116 -13.74 14.14 3.46
CA ASN A 116 -14.45 15.25 4.08
C ASN A 116 -15.35 15.93 3.03
N HIS A 117 -16.11 16.95 3.43
CA HIS A 117 -17.01 17.70 2.54
C HIS A 117 -16.29 18.29 1.30
N ASN A 118 -14.96 18.45 1.33
CA ASN A 118 -14.18 18.96 0.20
C ASN A 118 -13.82 17.88 -0.81
N VAL A 119 -14.14 16.61 -0.55
CA VAL A 119 -13.89 15.50 -1.48
C VAL A 119 -15.23 15.07 -2.08
N PRO A 120 -15.49 15.39 -3.36
CA PRO A 120 -16.77 15.10 -3.98
C PRO A 120 -16.99 13.58 -4.05
N PRO A 121 -18.27 13.13 -4.06
CA PRO A 121 -18.58 11.73 -4.29
C PRO A 121 -18.02 11.28 -5.65
N TYR A 122 -17.76 9.97 -5.75
CA TYR A 122 -17.25 9.42 -7.00
C TYR A 122 -18.30 9.52 -8.11
N ASP A 123 -17.97 10.25 -9.17
CA ASP A 123 -18.87 10.47 -10.31
C ASP A 123 -18.47 9.58 -11.49
N PHE A 124 -19.25 8.53 -11.71
CA PHE A 124 -19.02 7.59 -12.81
C PHE A 124 -19.21 8.23 -14.18
N ASP A 125 -20.14 9.18 -14.32
CA ASP A 125 -20.44 9.81 -15.60
C ASP A 125 -19.34 10.81 -15.97
N ALA A 126 -18.83 11.57 -14.99
CA ALA A 126 -17.68 12.44 -15.20
C ALA A 126 -16.42 11.66 -15.62
N ILE A 127 -16.18 10.49 -15.03
CA ILE A 127 -15.06 9.61 -15.42
C ILE A 127 -15.28 9.03 -16.82
N HIS A 128 -16.48 8.51 -17.11
CA HIS A 128 -16.80 7.91 -18.40
C HIS A 128 -16.69 8.93 -19.55
N ASN A 129 -17.12 10.17 -19.31
CA ASN A 129 -17.06 11.26 -20.28
C ASN A 129 -15.71 12.00 -20.30
N SER A 130 -14.72 11.52 -19.55
CA SER A 130 -13.41 12.17 -19.45
C SER A 130 -12.59 12.04 -20.75
N ALA A 131 -11.67 12.98 -20.95
CA ALA A 131 -10.69 12.91 -22.03
C ALA A 131 -9.81 11.66 -21.96
N VAL A 132 -9.53 11.16 -20.76
CA VAL A 132 -8.73 9.94 -20.53
C VAL A 132 -9.44 8.71 -21.10
N VAL A 133 -10.72 8.54 -20.80
CA VAL A 133 -11.53 7.43 -21.33
C VAL A 133 -11.67 7.53 -22.85
N SER A 134 -11.89 8.73 -23.37
CA SER A 134 -11.92 8.99 -24.82
C SER A 134 -10.60 8.60 -25.51
N ALA A 135 -9.46 8.90 -24.90
CA ALA A 135 -8.15 8.51 -25.42
C ALA A 135 -7.95 7.00 -25.40
N PHE A 136 -8.35 6.32 -24.31
CA PHE A 136 -8.29 4.85 -24.24
C PHE A 136 -9.18 4.18 -25.30
N HIS A 137 -10.41 4.65 -25.49
CA HIS A 137 -11.29 4.13 -26.55
C HIS A 137 -10.64 4.23 -27.93
N SER A 138 -10.02 5.37 -28.22
CA SER A 138 -9.44 5.66 -29.53
C SER A 138 -8.22 4.78 -29.85
N HIS A 139 -7.42 4.40 -28.84
CA HIS A 139 -6.16 3.69 -29.03
C HIS A 139 -6.21 2.19 -28.69
N LEU A 140 -7.12 1.78 -27.79
CA LEU A 140 -7.18 0.42 -27.26
C LEU A 140 -8.51 -0.28 -27.52
N GLY A 141 -9.54 0.43 -28.00
CA GLY A 141 -10.86 -0.12 -28.30
C GLY A 141 -11.81 -0.20 -27.08
N GLN A 142 -12.87 -1.00 -27.23
CA GLN A 142 -13.89 -1.29 -26.20
C GLN A 142 -13.74 -2.74 -25.73
N PRO A 143 -14.11 -3.10 -24.47
CA PRO A 143 -14.87 -2.29 -23.52
C PRO A 143 -14.02 -1.62 -22.44
N VAL A 144 -14.48 -0.45 -21.98
CA VAL A 144 -14.06 0.11 -20.69
C VAL A 144 -14.69 -0.70 -19.57
N THR A 145 -13.94 -0.84 -18.47
CA THR A 145 -14.38 -1.47 -17.22
C THR A 145 -15.80 -1.02 -16.87
N GLN A 146 -16.72 -1.97 -16.71
CA GLN A 146 -18.11 -1.67 -16.39
C GLN A 146 -18.25 -0.96 -15.04
N ARG A 147 -19.30 -0.13 -14.88
CA ARG A 147 -19.59 0.58 -13.63
C ARG A 147 -19.62 -0.35 -12.41
N SER A 148 -20.26 -1.51 -12.53
CA SER A 148 -20.30 -2.53 -11.47
C SER A 148 -18.90 -3.01 -11.07
N ALA A 149 -18.05 -3.34 -12.04
CA ALA A 149 -16.67 -3.73 -11.80
C ALA A 149 -15.85 -2.59 -11.18
N MET A 150 -16.05 -1.35 -11.62
CA MET A 150 -15.42 -0.18 -11.01
C MET A 150 -15.84 -0.02 -9.54
N THR A 151 -17.13 -0.19 -9.22
CA THR A 151 -17.63 -0.17 -7.84
C THR A 151 -16.94 -1.25 -6.99
N THR A 152 -16.97 -2.50 -7.45
CA THR A 152 -16.34 -3.63 -6.74
C THR A 152 -14.85 -3.41 -6.50
N LEU A 153 -14.11 -2.93 -7.51
CA LEU A 153 -12.68 -2.65 -7.37
C LEU A 153 -12.41 -1.52 -6.37
N ARG A 154 -13.22 -0.48 -6.38
CA ARG A 154 -13.09 0.63 -5.43
C ARG A 154 -13.38 0.19 -4.01
N GLU A 155 -14.43 -0.60 -3.81
CA GLU A 155 -14.76 -1.18 -2.50
C GLU A 155 -13.63 -2.07 -1.98
N ALA A 156 -13.11 -2.96 -2.83
CA ALA A 156 -12.00 -3.85 -2.49
C ALA A 156 -10.67 -3.11 -2.22
N ALA A 157 -10.42 -1.98 -2.89
CA ALA A 157 -9.22 -1.17 -2.68
C ALA A 157 -9.35 -0.17 -1.51
N THR A 158 -10.55 0.02 -0.97
CA THR A 158 -10.79 0.97 0.13
C THR A 158 -10.45 0.32 1.46
N VAL A 159 -9.49 0.90 2.19
CA VAL A 159 -9.30 0.60 3.62
C VAL A 159 -10.53 1.10 4.37
N GLN A 160 -11.29 0.17 4.95
CA GLN A 160 -12.55 0.46 5.64
C GLN A 160 -12.31 1.21 6.95
N GLU A 161 -13.27 2.05 7.33
CA GLU A 161 -13.22 2.85 8.54
C GLU A 161 -13.23 2.00 9.80
N TYR A 162 -12.41 2.39 10.78
CA TYR A 162 -12.48 1.83 12.13
C TYR A 162 -13.50 2.63 12.96
N PRO A 163 -14.64 2.05 13.37
CA PRO A 163 -15.78 2.80 13.90
C PRO A 163 -15.57 3.41 15.30
N GLU A 164 -14.52 3.02 16.03
CA GLU A 164 -14.39 3.35 17.47
C GLU A 164 -13.21 4.27 17.84
N LEU A 165 -12.46 4.81 16.87
CA LEU A 165 -11.29 5.64 17.20
C LEU A 165 -11.70 7.03 17.70
N LYS A 166 -11.72 7.20 19.02
CA LYS A 166 -11.88 8.52 19.62
C LYS A 166 -10.59 9.29 19.42
N TYR A 167 -10.70 10.50 18.87
CA TYR A 167 -9.60 11.44 18.61
C TYR A 167 -8.71 11.75 19.84
N ASN A 168 -9.15 11.37 21.05
CA ASN A 168 -8.43 11.55 22.31
C ASN A 168 -7.74 10.29 22.85
N ASP A 169 -7.91 9.12 22.21
CA ASP A 169 -7.19 7.92 22.63
C ASP A 169 -5.73 8.05 22.19
N SER A 170 -4.84 8.02 23.18
CA SER A 170 -3.41 8.09 23.00
C SER A 170 -2.98 7.05 21.97
N PHE A 171 -2.40 7.51 20.85
CA PHE A 171 -1.77 6.62 19.87
C PHE A 171 -0.95 5.54 20.59
N PRO A 172 -1.16 4.24 20.29
CA PRO A 172 -0.74 3.15 21.18
C PRO A 172 0.78 3.07 21.38
N CYS A 173 1.56 3.70 20.49
CA CYS A 173 3.03 3.75 20.58
C CYS A 173 3.59 5.02 21.19
N ARG A 174 2.76 5.98 21.60
CA ARG A 174 3.27 7.29 22.07
C ARG A 174 4.28 7.16 23.22
N ASN A 175 4.01 6.22 24.12
CA ASN A 175 4.83 5.97 25.31
C ASN A 175 5.55 4.61 25.27
N GLU A 176 5.52 3.92 24.14
CA GLU A 176 6.18 2.63 23.95
C GLU A 176 7.40 2.83 23.05
N THR A 177 8.42 1.98 23.20
CA THR A 177 9.62 2.02 22.33
C THR A 177 9.56 0.96 21.24
N GLU A 178 8.63 0.01 21.37
CA GLU A 178 8.40 -1.09 20.47
C GLU A 178 6.89 -1.31 20.34
N CYS A 179 6.44 -1.40 19.09
CA CYS A 179 5.07 -1.68 18.75
C CYS A 179 4.98 -2.77 17.70
N LEU A 180 4.02 -3.66 17.89
CA LEU A 180 3.71 -4.73 16.96
C LEU A 180 2.23 -4.61 16.57
N PHE A 181 1.97 -4.55 15.27
CA PHE A 181 0.63 -4.42 14.70
C PHE A 181 0.31 -5.57 13.76
N ASP A 182 -0.95 -5.98 13.78
CA ASP A 182 -1.52 -6.90 12.79
C ASP A 182 -2.14 -6.10 11.65
N ILE A 183 -1.35 -5.67 10.66
CA ILE A 183 -1.80 -4.74 9.60
C ILE A 183 -2.87 -5.31 8.65
N VAL A 184 -3.27 -6.58 8.83
CA VAL A 184 -4.40 -7.20 8.11
C VAL A 184 -5.71 -7.01 8.88
N GLN A 185 -5.71 -7.19 10.20
CA GLN A 185 -6.89 -6.99 11.05
C GLN A 185 -7.01 -5.56 11.56
N ASP A 186 -5.88 -4.92 11.79
CA ASP A 186 -5.70 -3.54 12.23
C ASP A 186 -4.86 -2.75 11.20
N PRO A 187 -5.42 -2.39 10.03
CA PRO A 187 -4.72 -1.56 9.05
C PRO A 187 -4.50 -0.11 9.50
N TRP A 188 -4.97 0.27 10.70
CA TRP A 188 -4.92 1.62 11.25
C TRP A 188 -3.82 1.76 12.32
N GLU A 189 -3.23 0.65 12.73
CA GLU A 189 -2.16 0.57 13.74
C GLU A 189 -2.58 1.19 15.08
N VAL A 190 -3.77 0.80 15.55
CA VAL A 190 -4.40 1.32 16.76
C VAL A 190 -4.34 0.34 17.93
N ASP A 191 -4.04 -0.93 17.68
CA ASP A 191 -3.86 -1.95 18.70
C ASP A 191 -2.40 -2.46 18.72
N ASN A 192 -1.62 -1.99 19.70
CA ASN A 192 -0.27 -2.50 19.91
C ASN A 192 -0.30 -3.83 20.69
N VAL A 193 -0.08 -4.93 19.98
CA VAL A 193 -0.13 -6.28 20.54
C VAL A 193 1.23 -6.81 20.98
N ALA A 194 2.29 -5.99 21.02
CA ALA A 194 3.64 -6.44 21.35
C ALA A 194 3.71 -7.23 22.68
N LYS A 195 2.95 -6.79 23.70
CA LYS A 195 2.89 -7.45 25.01
C LYS A 195 2.26 -8.85 24.98
N LEU A 196 1.44 -9.16 23.98
CA LEU A 196 0.83 -10.49 23.79
C LEU A 196 1.79 -11.49 23.15
N TYR A 197 2.86 -11.00 22.51
CA TYR A 197 3.88 -11.80 21.84
C TYR A 197 5.29 -11.48 22.37
N PRO A 198 5.55 -11.70 23.68
CA PRO A 198 6.85 -11.41 24.27
C PRO A 198 7.87 -12.49 23.90
N ASN A 199 8.54 -12.30 22.76
CA ASN A 199 9.60 -13.16 22.18
C ASN A 199 9.18 -14.56 21.71
#